data_AF-A0A846DLL2-F1
#
_entry.id   AF-A0A846DLL2-F1
#
_cell.length_a   1.000
_cell.length_b   1.000
_cell.length_c   1.000
_cell.angle_alpha   90.00
_cell.angle_beta   90.00
_cell.angle_gamma   90.00
#
_symmetry.space_group_name_H-M   'P 1'
#
loop_
_entity.id
_entity.type
_entity.pdbx_description
1 polymer ?
#
loop_
_entity_poly.entity_id
_entity_poly.type
_entity_poly.pdbx_seq_one_letter_code
_entity_poly.pdbx_strand_id
1 'polypeptide(L)' 'LLSRLYRPLRVCGVVANDGQSGGGPFWVQAPDGVVVKQIVESAQVRMDSLVYRTIIDLEFLKHVDF' A
#
# COMPACT_ATOMS: atom_id res chain seq x y z
N LEU A 1 8.39 24.04 -7.76
CA LEU A 1 7.10 23.30 -7.80
C LEU A 1 6.94 22.50 -9.09
N LEU A 2 7.10 23.11 -10.27
CA LEU A 2 6.93 22.45 -11.57
C LEU A 2 7.88 21.26 -11.83
N SER A 3 9.08 21.26 -11.24
CA SER A 3 10.05 20.16 -11.34
C SER A 3 9.49 18.77 -10.98
N ARG A 4 8.52 18.69 -10.05
CA ARG A 4 7.87 17.42 -9.68
C ARG A 4 6.94 16.85 -10.75
N LEU A 5 6.51 17.69 -11.70
CA LEU A 5 5.63 17.34 -12.82
C LEU A 5 6.43 16.95 -14.08
N TYR A 6 7.73 17.28 -14.15
CA TYR A 6 8.64 16.89 -15.23
C TYR A 6 9.20 15.46 -15.06
N ARG A 7 8.36 14.53 -14.60
CA ARG A 7 8.66 13.09 -14.54
C ARG A 7 7.43 12.30 -14.98
N PRO A 8 7.58 11.04 -15.41
CA PRO A 8 6.42 10.21 -15.76
C PRO A 8 5.38 10.18 -14.63
N LEU A 9 4.11 10.45 -14.97
CA LEU A 9 2.99 10.33 -14.04
C LEU A 9 2.50 8.88 -14.01
N ARG A 10 2.27 8.35 -12.81
CA ARG A 10 1.65 7.04 -12.61
C ARG A 10 0.19 7.23 -12.23
N VAL A 11 -0.71 6.61 -13.00
CA VAL A 11 -2.14 6.52 -12.70
C VAL A 11 -2.44 5.06 -12.44
N CYS A 12 -2.98 4.74 -11.25
CA CYS A 12 -3.42 3.40 -10.91
C CYS A 12 -4.95 3.39 -10.89
N GLY A 13 -5.56 2.48 -11.63
CA GLY A 13 -6.96 2.12 -11.45
C GLY A 13 -7.08 1.09 -10.33
N VAL A 14 -8.18 1.13 -9.58
CA VAL A 14 -8.52 0.09 -8.61
C VAL A 14 -9.64 -0.76 -9.20
N VAL A 15 -9.56 -2.07 -9.02
CA VAL A 15 -10.59 -3.04 -9.41
C VAL A 15 -11.19 -3.64 -8.15
N ALA A 16 -12.49 -3.95 -8.20
CA ALA A 16 -13.17 -4.63 -7.12
C ALA A 16 -12.47 -5.96 -6.83
N ASN A 17 -12.30 -6.28 -5.55
CA ASN A 17 -11.67 -7.53 -5.14
C ASN A 17 -12.71 -8.66 -5.15
N ASP A 18 -12.56 -9.65 -6.05
CA ASP A 18 -13.41 -10.85 -6.13
C ASP A 18 -13.06 -11.92 -5.07
N GLY A 19 -12.60 -11.50 -3.89
CA GLY A 19 -12.22 -12.38 -2.78
C GLY A 19 -10.81 -12.98 -2.89
N GLN A 20 -9.95 -12.42 -3.73
CA GLN A 20 -8.55 -12.81 -3.79
C GLN A 20 -7.75 -12.10 -2.68
N SER A 21 -6.77 -12.81 -2.10
CA SER A 21 -5.80 -12.21 -1.20
C SER A 21 -4.92 -11.23 -1.99
N GLY A 22 -4.92 -9.96 -1.60
CA GLY A 22 -4.06 -8.93 -2.20
C GLY A 22 -3.59 -7.94 -1.16
N GLY A 23 -3.05 -6.81 -1.62
CA GLY A 23 -2.48 -5.76 -0.80
C GLY A 23 -3.46 -4.72 -0.27
N GLY A 24 -3.08 -4.03 0.81
CA GLY A 24 -3.79 -2.86 1.33
C GLY A 24 -3.08 -1.54 0.99
N PRO A 25 -3.76 -0.39 1.05
CA PRO A 25 -3.14 0.92 0.82
C PRO A 25 -2.35 1.41 2.05
N PHE A 26 -1.05 1.67 1.89
CA PHE A 26 -0.19 2.18 2.96
C PHE A 26 0.65 3.38 2.53
N TRP A 27 1.05 4.17 3.53
CA TRP A 27 2.13 5.12 3.41
C TRP A 27 3.46 4.39 3.61
N VAL A 28 4.35 4.49 2.63
CA VAL A 28 5.67 3.86 2.71
C VAL A 28 6.75 4.90 2.53
N GLN A 29 7.73 4.84 3.41
CA GLN A 29 8.94 5.64 3.33
C GLN A 29 9.96 4.89 2.47
N ALA A 30 10.36 5.50 1.36
CA ALA A 30 11.42 5.02 0.51
C ALA A 30 12.80 5.24 1.18
N PRO A 31 13.86 4.55 0.72
CA PRO A 31 15.22 4.68 1.29
C PRO A 31 15.79 6.09 1.23
N ASP A 32 15.33 6.92 0.29
CA ASP A 32 15.69 8.34 0.15
C ASP A 32 14.88 9.26 1.08
N GLY A 33 14.06 8.69 1.97
CA GLY A 33 13.22 9.39 2.92
C GLY A 33 11.88 9.88 2.36
N VAL A 34 11.61 9.69 1.06
CA VAL A 34 10.35 10.13 0.44
C VAL A 34 9.21 9.24 0.89
N VAL A 35 8.12 9.84 1.37
CA VAL A 35 6.90 9.12 1.75
C VAL A 35 5.91 9.10 0.59
N VAL A 36 5.47 7.91 0.19
CA VAL A 36 4.53 7.69 -0.93
C VAL A 36 3.35 6.82 -0.52
N LYS A 37 2.21 6.99 -1.19
CA LYS A 37 1.07 6.06 -1.09
C LYS A 37 1.29 4.91 -2.06
N GLN A 38 1.14 3.67 -1.59
CA GLN A 38 1.19 2.48 -2.44
C GLN A 38 0.34 1.34 -1.87
N ILE A 39 0.01 0.37 -2.73
CA ILE A 39 -0.55 -0.91 -2.29
C ILE A 39 0.63 -1.78 -1.84
N VAL A 40 0.57 -2.26 -0.60
CA VAL A 40 1.58 -3.16 -0.03
C VAL A 40 0.97 -4.54 0.08
N GLU A 41 1.64 -5.53 -0.49
CA GLU A 41 1.27 -6.94 -0.38
C GLU A 41 1.81 -7.54 0.93
N SER A 42 1.15 -8.56 1.45
CA SER A 42 1.55 -9.23 2.70
C SER A 42 2.99 -9.77 2.65
N ALA A 43 3.44 -10.22 1.47
CA ALA A 43 4.80 -10.70 1.23
C ALA A 43 5.88 -9.61 1.36
N GLN A 44 5.51 -8.33 1.31
CA GLN A 44 6.44 -7.20 1.39
C GLN A 44 6.67 -6.69 2.81
N VAL A 45 5.92 -7.20 3.80
CA VAL A 45 6.04 -6.76 5.20
C VAL A 45 6.68 -7.86 6.05
N ARG A 46 7.60 -7.45 6.93
CA ARG A 46 8.18 -8.36 7.92
C ARG A 46 7.15 -8.64 9.01
N MET A 47 6.80 -9.91 9.15
CA MET A 47 5.82 -10.40 10.12
C MET A 47 6.42 -10.73 11.49
N ASP A 48 7.61 -10.19 11.79
CA ASP A 48 8.34 -10.45 13.02
C ASP A 48 7.81 -9.66 14.23
N SER A 49 7.04 -8.59 13.99
CA SER A 49 6.32 -7.84 15.01
C SER A 49 4.85 -8.20 15.06
N LEU A 50 4.36 -8.50 16.26
CA LEU A 50 2.94 -8.76 16.52
C LEU A 50 2.06 -7.57 16.13
N VAL A 51 2.55 -6.35 16.31
CA VAL A 51 1.82 -5.12 15.97
C VAL A 51 1.62 -5.00 14.45
N TYR A 52 2.67 -5.25 13.65
CA TYR A 52 2.54 -5.19 12.19
C TYR A 52 1.63 -6.29 11.64
N ARG A 53 1.70 -7.50 12.22
CA ARG A 53 0.73 -8.56 11.92
C ARG A 53 -0.69 -8.13 12.20
N THR A 54 -0.96 -7.57 13.38
CA THR A 54 -2.32 -7.11 13.73
C THR A 54 -2.81 -5.99 12.82
N ILE A 55 -1.95 -5.02 12.46
CA ILE A 55 -2.34 -3.94 11.54
C ILE A 55 -2.68 -4.51 10.15
N ILE A 56 -1.85 -5.42 9.64
CA ILE A 56 -2.09 -6.09 8.35
C ILE A 56 -3.38 -6.89 8.39
N ASP A 57 -3.57 -7.75 9.40
CA ASP A 57 -4.76 -8.59 9.50
C ASP A 57 -6.05 -7.76 9.65
N LEU A 58 -5.99 -6.62 10.33
CA LEU A 58 -7.14 -5.73 10.50
C LEU A 58 -7.42 -4.85 9.27
N GLU A 59 -6.41 -4.46 8.49
CA GLU A 59 -6.59 -3.58 7.33
C GLU A 59 -6.71 -4.33 5.99
N PHE A 60 -6.17 -5.54 5.87
CA PHE A 60 -6.26 -6.35 4.64
C PHE A 60 -7.57 -7.16 4.55
N LEU A 61 -8.24 -7.42 5.68
CA LEU A 61 -9.48 -8.21 5.73
C LEU A 61 -10.74 -7.40 6.02
N LYS A 62 -10.63 -6.10 6.33
CA LYS A 62 -11.80 -5.24 6.48
C LYS A 62 -12.12 -4.59 5.17
N HIS A 63 -13.33 -4.86 4.69
CA HIS A 63 -14.04 -4.17 3.62
C HIS A 63 -13.36 -2.87 3.19
N VAL A 64 -12.53 -2.97 2.15
CA VAL A 64 -12.25 -1.80 1.33
C VAL A 64 -13.50 -1.65 0.47
N ASP A 65 -14.52 -1.03 1.05
CA ASP A 65 -15.70 -0.60 0.31
C ASP A 65 -15.24 0.47 -0.69
N PHE A 66 -15.19 0.09 -1.97
CA PHE A 66 -15.25 1.01 -3.10
C PHE A 66 -16.65 0.97 -3.68
#